data_AF-A0A2C6KPH3-F1
#
_entry.id   AF-A0A2C6KPH3-F1
#
_cell.length_a   1.000
_cell.length_b   1.000
_cell.length_c   1.000
_cell.angle_alpha   90.00
_cell.angle_beta   90.00
_cell.angle_gamma   90.00
#
_symmetry.space_group_name_H-M   'P 1'
#
loop_
_entity.id
_entity.type
_entity.pdbx_description
1 polymer ?
#
loop_
_entity_poly.entity_id
_entity_poly.type
_entity_poly.pdbx_seq_one_letter_code
_entity_poly.pdbx_strand_id
1 'polypeptide(L)'
;MAREAAFERLRREMPGASEERCWAVVKRTFEDSLAMPKNPHFEHQSCKKKSSRLRASSHSRRFKQHFHPGKFDICVVENCEVWTCCLNADKDSVGCHTRVVNRDAWCLLSPA
;
A
#
# COMPACT_ATOMS: atom_id res chain seq x y z
N MET A 1 -29.68 -35.78 3.28
CA MET A 1 -29.02 -36.09 4.57
C MET A 1 -28.02 -35.03 5.03
N ALA A 2 -26.82 -34.87 4.45
CA ALA A 2 -25.79 -33.96 5.01
C ALA A 2 -26.17 -32.45 4.95
N ARG A 3 -26.85 -32.02 3.88
CA ARG A 3 -27.31 -30.63 3.70
C ARG A 3 -28.47 -30.27 4.63
N GLU A 4 -29.40 -31.19 4.84
CA GLU A 4 -30.55 -31.02 5.75
C GLU A 4 -30.10 -30.99 7.21
N ALA A 5 -29.12 -31.81 7.60
CA ALA A 5 -28.54 -31.76 8.94
C ALA A 5 -27.78 -30.43 9.19
N ALA A 6 -27.09 -29.91 8.17
CA ALA A 6 -26.43 -28.60 8.25
C ALA A 6 -27.43 -27.45 8.34
N PHE A 7 -28.55 -27.55 7.62
CA PHE A 7 -29.66 -26.61 7.71
C PHE A 7 -30.27 -26.57 9.11
N GLU A 8 -30.55 -27.73 9.70
CA GLU A 8 -31.15 -27.82 11.03
C GLU A 8 -30.23 -27.25 12.12
N ARG A 9 -28.92 -27.43 11.97
CA ARG A 9 -27.93 -26.80 12.85
C ARG A 9 -27.94 -25.27 12.71
N LEU A 10 -27.95 -24.75 11.48
CA LEU A 10 -27.99 -23.30 11.21
C LEU A 10 -29.29 -22.66 11.70
N ARG A 11 -30.41 -23.38 11.65
CA ARG A 11 -31.69 -22.92 12.19
C ARG A 11 -31.66 -22.74 13.71
N ARG A 12 -30.87 -23.55 14.42
CA ARG A 12 -30.64 -23.40 15.87
C ARG A 12 -29.66 -22.27 16.18
N GLU A 13 -28.64 -22.07 15.37
CA GLU A 13 -27.63 -21.01 15.53
C GLU A 13 -28.18 -19.61 15.18
N MET A 14 -29.15 -19.53 14.27
CA MET A 14 -29.75 -18.27 13.81
C MET A 14 -31.29 -18.27 13.99
N PRO A 15 -31.79 -18.16 15.24
CA PRO A 15 -33.22 -18.07 15.48
C PRO A 15 -33.78 -16.78 14.86
N GLY A 16 -34.78 -16.92 13.98
CA GLY A 16 -35.42 -15.80 13.26
C GLY A 16 -34.90 -15.56 11.84
N ALA A 17 -33.90 -16.31 11.37
CA ALA A 17 -33.53 -16.30 9.96
C ALA A 17 -34.62 -16.97 9.10
N SER A 18 -34.89 -16.41 7.91
CA SER A 18 -35.77 -17.05 6.94
C SER A 18 -35.17 -18.36 6.43
N GLU A 19 -36.03 -19.30 6.05
CA GLU A 19 -35.62 -20.59 5.53
C GLU A 19 -34.72 -20.46 4.29
N GLU A 20 -35.04 -19.52 3.40
CA GLU A 20 -34.24 -19.21 2.21
C GLU A 20 -32.81 -18.77 2.56
N ARG A 21 -32.66 -17.98 3.63
CA ARG A 21 -31.35 -17.53 4.11
C ARG A 21 -30.54 -18.69 4.65
N CYS A 22 -31.16 -19.58 5.43
CA CYS A 22 -30.49 -20.77 5.94
C CYS A 22 -30.04 -21.69 4.79
N TRP A 23 -30.88 -21.92 3.79
CA TRP A 23 -30.51 -22.71 2.61
C TRP A 23 -29.42 -22.06 1.76
N ALA A 24 -29.41 -20.73 1.61
CA ALA A 24 -28.35 -20.02 0.90
C ALA A 24 -26.99 -20.18 1.60
N VAL A 25 -26.96 -20.13 2.93
CA VAL A 25 -25.73 -20.36 3.70
C VAL A 25 -25.27 -21.80 3.56
N VAL A 26 -26.16 -22.79 3.70
CA VAL A 26 -25.82 -24.20 3.45
C VAL A 26 -25.23 -24.37 2.06
N LYS A 27 -25.90 -23.87 1.03
CA LYS A 27 -25.43 -23.98 -0.35
C LYS A 27 -24.01 -23.42 -0.52
N ARG A 28 -23.78 -22.19 -0.03
CA ARG A 28 -22.46 -21.55 -0.07
C ARG A 28 -21.39 -22.36 0.65
N THR A 29 -21.65 -22.86 1.85
CA THR A 29 -20.68 -23.66 2.61
C THR A 29 -20.28 -24.93 1.86
N PHE A 30 -21.24 -25.59 1.20
CA PHE A 30 -20.95 -26.77 0.40
C PHE A 30 -20.19 -26.43 -0.89
N GLU A 31 -20.54 -25.34 -1.58
CA GLU A 31 -19.81 -24.87 -2.75
C GLU A 31 -18.37 -24.48 -2.41
N ASP A 32 -18.16 -23.74 -1.31
CA ASP A 32 -16.83 -23.38 -0.80
C ASP A 32 -16.02 -24.65 -0.45
N SER A 33 -16.65 -25.66 0.14
CA SER A 33 -15.98 -26.93 0.47
C SER A 33 -15.55 -27.73 -0.77
N LEU A 34 -16.27 -27.58 -1.88
CA LEU A 34 -15.95 -28.22 -3.17
C LEU A 34 -14.92 -27.42 -3.96
N ALA A 35 -14.90 -26.09 -3.79
CA ALA A 35 -13.98 -25.18 -4.46
C ALA A 35 -12.57 -25.15 -3.84
N MET A 36 -12.39 -25.68 -2.63
CA MET A 36 -11.06 -25.81 -2.03
C MET A 36 -10.26 -26.87 -2.81
N PRO A 37 -9.17 -26.51 -3.53
CA PRO A 37 -8.23 -27.52 -3.98
C PRO A 37 -7.73 -28.25 -2.74
N LYS A 38 -7.81 -29.58 -2.73
CA LYS A 38 -7.12 -30.45 -1.77
C LYS A 38 -5.62 -30.31 -1.99
N ASN A 39 -5.04 -29.14 -1.73
CA ASN A 39 -3.62 -28.94 -1.86
C ASN A 39 -2.97 -29.41 -0.56
N PRO A 40 -2.08 -30.41 -0.63
CA PRO A 40 -1.38 -30.93 0.52
C PRO A 40 -0.49 -29.81 1.04
N HIS A 41 -0.51 -29.60 2.35
CA HIS A 41 0.58 -29.01 3.10
C HIS A 41 1.34 -27.89 2.36
N PHE A 42 0.76 -26.69 2.34
CA PHE A 42 1.62 -25.52 2.45
C PHE A 42 2.19 -25.55 3.87
N GLU A 43 3.19 -26.43 4.08
CA GLU A 43 4.16 -26.17 5.14
C GLU A 43 4.66 -24.77 4.84
N HIS A 44 4.33 -23.86 5.75
CA HIS A 44 4.96 -22.56 5.83
C HIS A 44 6.43 -22.84 6.18
N GLN A 45 7.19 -23.32 5.20
CA GLN A 45 8.59 -23.67 5.33
C GLN A 45 9.32 -22.34 5.45
N SER A 46 9.34 -21.87 6.69
CA SER A 46 10.19 -20.86 7.28
C SER A 46 11.01 -20.12 6.24
N CYS A 47 10.36 -19.18 5.55
CA CYS A 47 11.09 -18.11 4.90
C CYS A 47 11.57 -17.20 6.04
N LYS A 48 12.57 -17.66 6.81
CA LYS A 48 13.44 -16.83 7.64
C LYS A 48 14.28 -15.94 6.72
N LYS A 49 13.64 -15.20 5.82
CA LYS A 49 14.23 -14.04 5.17
C LYS A 49 14.20 -12.92 6.18
N LYS A 50 15.25 -12.90 7.01
CA LYS A 50 15.79 -11.74 7.75
C LYS A 50 14.73 -10.67 8.09
N SER A 51 14.12 -10.84 9.25
CA SER A 51 13.36 -9.82 9.98
C SER A 51 14.26 -8.63 10.37
N SER A 52 14.67 -7.80 9.40
CA SER A 52 15.32 -6.52 9.70
C SER A 52 14.97 -5.37 8.76
N ARG A 53 14.15 -5.57 7.72
CA ARG A 53 13.79 -4.47 6.78
C ARG A 53 12.30 -4.26 6.50
N LEU A 54 11.40 -5.03 7.11
CA LEU A 54 9.95 -4.81 6.93
C LEU A 54 9.38 -3.67 7.80
N ARG A 55 10.12 -3.18 8.81
CA ARG A 55 9.78 -1.91 9.48
C ARG A 55 10.03 -0.68 8.61
N ALA A 56 10.72 -0.82 7.48
CA ALA A 56 11.03 0.31 6.62
C ALA A 56 9.86 0.69 5.70
N SER A 57 8.85 -0.15 5.49
CA SER A 57 7.68 0.15 4.66
C SER A 57 6.49 0.65 5.47
N SER A 58 6.69 1.64 6.33
CA SER A 58 5.55 2.42 6.84
C SER A 58 4.91 3.14 5.65
N HIS A 59 3.58 3.06 5.55
CA HIS A 59 2.74 3.63 4.47
C HIS A 59 2.76 5.18 4.41
N SER A 60 3.73 5.82 5.09
CA SER A 60 3.83 7.25 5.29
C SER A 60 5.29 7.71 5.39
N ARG A 61 6.17 7.20 4.51
CA ARG A 61 7.57 7.67 4.45
C ARG A 61 7.63 9.06 3.82
N ARG A 62 7.52 10.07 4.68
CA ARG A 62 7.80 11.47 4.35
C ARG A 62 9.30 11.73 4.48
N PHE A 63 9.95 12.18 3.40
CA PHE A 63 11.36 12.61 3.46
C PHE A 63 11.48 14.09 3.07
N LYS A 64 12.49 14.74 3.65
CA LYS A 64 12.86 16.11 3.29
C LYS A 64 13.68 16.04 1.99
N GLN A 65 13.18 16.69 0.94
CA GLN A 65 13.90 16.90 -0.30
C GLN A 65 14.38 18.35 -0.34
N HIS A 66 15.69 18.53 -0.49
CA HIS A 66 16.30 19.82 -0.76
C HIS A 66 16.32 20.09 -2.26
N PHE A 67 15.99 21.29 -2.70
CA PHE A 67 16.03 21.68 -4.11
C PHE A 67 16.27 23.19 -4.28
N HIS A 68 16.79 23.57 -5.44
CA HIS A 68 16.91 24.96 -5.87
C HIS A 68 15.68 25.30 -6.73
N PRO A 69 14.84 26.29 -6.34
CA PRO A 69 13.72 26.72 -7.18
C PRO A 69 14.17 27.58 -8.37
N GLY A 70 15.36 28.17 -8.28
CA GLY A 70 15.97 28.95 -9.34
C GLY A 70 16.67 28.10 -10.39
N LYS A 71 17.17 28.75 -11.43
CA LYS A 71 18.09 28.16 -12.41
C LYS A 71 19.53 28.48 -12.05
N PHE A 72 20.45 27.64 -12.50
CA PHE A 72 21.88 27.92 -12.47
C PHE A 72 22.23 28.70 -13.73
N ASP A 73 22.60 29.97 -13.59
CA ASP A 73 22.79 30.89 -14.72
C ASP A 73 23.84 31.97 -14.36
N ILE A 74 24.31 32.72 -15.35
CA ILE A 74 25.30 33.78 -15.16
C ILE A 74 24.65 34.96 -14.41
N CYS A 75 25.17 35.27 -13.22
CA CYS A 75 24.79 36.48 -12.49
C CYS A 75 25.60 37.66 -13.00
N VAL A 76 24.92 38.72 -13.44
CA VAL A 76 25.55 39.94 -13.96
C VAL A 76 26.34 40.69 -12.87
N VAL A 77 25.97 40.53 -11.59
CA VAL A 77 26.61 41.21 -10.46
C VAL A 77 27.95 40.56 -10.08
N GLU A 78 27.96 39.25 -9.96
CA GLU A 78 29.16 38.47 -9.56
C GLU A 78 30.01 38.05 -10.77
N ASN A 79 29.50 38.29 -12.00
CA ASN A 79 30.10 37.88 -13.27
C ASN A 79 30.52 36.40 -13.30
N CYS A 80 29.75 35.54 -12.63
CA CYS A 80 29.97 34.10 -12.54
C CYS A 80 28.64 33.33 -12.57
N GLU A 81 28.70 32.04 -12.90
CA GLU A 81 27.53 31.17 -12.87
C GLU A 81 27.16 30.83 -11.42
N VAL A 82 25.93 31.12 -11.05
CA VAL A 82 25.40 30.87 -9.71
C VAL A 82 23.96 30.41 -9.77
N TRP A 83 23.50 29.78 -8.69
CA TRP A 83 22.08 29.54 -8.48
C TRP A 83 21.33 30.85 -8.24
N THR A 84 20.40 31.19 -9.13
CA THR A 84 19.58 32.42 -9.02
C THR A 84 18.76 32.52 -7.73
N CYS A 85 18.49 31.39 -7.05
CA CYS A 85 17.70 31.36 -5.81
C CYS A 85 18.51 31.65 -4.53
N CYS A 86 19.81 31.43 -4.52
CA CYS A 86 20.64 31.59 -3.32
C CYS A 86 22.04 32.16 -3.58
N LEU A 87 22.33 32.51 -4.84
CA LEU A 87 23.62 32.98 -5.34
C LEU A 87 24.80 32.04 -5.01
N ASN A 88 24.52 30.74 -4.85
CA ASN A 88 25.56 29.76 -4.64
C ASN A 88 26.25 29.42 -5.98
N ALA A 89 27.58 29.58 -6.04
CA ALA A 89 28.38 29.30 -7.22
C ALA A 89 28.59 27.80 -7.49
N ASP A 90 28.35 26.94 -6.50
CA ASP A 90 28.48 25.50 -6.69
C ASP A 90 27.19 24.91 -7.30
N LYS A 91 27.33 24.40 -8.53
CA LYS A 91 26.24 23.77 -9.28
C LYS A 91 25.70 22.51 -8.60
N ASP A 92 26.56 21.75 -7.92
CA ASP A 92 26.19 20.51 -7.23
C ASP A 92 25.81 20.74 -5.76
N SER A 93 25.71 22.00 -5.34
CA SER A 93 25.32 22.36 -3.98
C SER A 93 23.93 21.85 -3.60
N VAL A 94 23.78 21.55 -2.30
CA VAL A 94 22.47 21.18 -1.73
C VAL A 94 21.48 22.34 -1.91
N GLY A 95 20.26 21.99 -2.31
CA GLY A 95 19.18 22.95 -2.55
C GLY A 95 18.87 23.86 -1.36
N CYS A 96 18.70 25.17 -1.62
CA CYS A 96 18.41 26.14 -0.58
C CYS A 96 16.98 26.05 0.01
N HIS A 97 16.04 25.43 -0.71
CA HIS A 97 14.68 25.18 -0.21
C HIS A 97 14.49 23.72 0.18
N THR A 98 13.58 23.48 1.12
CA THR A 98 13.21 22.13 1.56
C THR A 98 11.71 21.92 1.38
N ARG A 99 11.33 20.77 0.82
CA ARG A 99 9.93 20.30 0.79
C ARG A 99 9.84 18.89 1.37
N VAL A 100 8.70 18.57 1.98
CA VAL A 100 8.43 17.22 2.46
C VAL A 100 7.69 16.46 1.35
N VAL A 101 8.34 15.45 0.79
CA VAL A 101 7.77 14.62 -0.28
C VAL A 101 7.35 13.29 0.32
N ASN A 102 6.13 12.87 -0.03
CA ASN A 102 5.68 11.51 0.19
C ASN A 102 5.76 10.76 -1.14
N ARG A 103 6.75 9.86 -1.27
CA ARG A 103 6.92 9.03 -2.49
C ARG A 103 5.76 8.09 -2.72
N ASP A 104 5.07 7.71 -1.64
CA ASP A 104 3.93 6.80 -1.64
C ASP A 104 2.60 7.56 -1.71
N ALA A 105 2.64 8.90 -1.82
CA ALA A 105 1.42 9.66 -2.12
C ALA A 105 0.95 9.24 -3.51
N TRP A 106 -0.27 8.73 -3.56
CA TRP A 106 -0.92 8.41 -4.82
C TRP A 106 -0.97 9.69 -5.64
N CYS A 107 -0.20 9.74 -6.73
CA CYS A 107 -0.37 10.76 -7.74
C CYS A 107 -1.74 10.51 -8.36
N LEU A 108 -2.77 11.13 -7.80
CA LEU A 108 -4.02 11.31 -8.52
C LEU A 108 -3.62 12.09 -9.78
N LEU A 109 -3.64 11.39 -10.91
CA LEU A 109 -3.39 11.99 -12.21
C LEU A 109 -4.29 13.21 -12.30
N SER A 110 -3.69 14.41 -12.32
CA SER A 110 -4.45 15.63 -12.56
C SER A 110 -5.19 15.46 -13.88
N PRO A 111 -6.49 15.80 -13.98
CA PRO A 111 -7.09 15.98 -15.29
C PRO A 111 -6.27 17.04 -16.04
N ALA A 112 -5.96 16.72 -17.29
CA ALA A 112 -5.26 17.59 -18.23
C ALA A 112 -6.12 18.81 -18.61
#